data_AF-A0A7K9K8L8-F1
#
_entry.id   AF-A0A7K9K8L8-F1
#
_cell.length_a   1.000
_cell.length_b   1.000
_cell.length_c   1.000
_cell.angle_alpha   90.00
_cell.angle_beta   90.00
_cell.angle_gamma   90.00
#
_symmetry.space_group_name_H-M   'P 1'
#
loop_
_entity.id
_entity.type
_entity.pdbx_description
1 polymer ?
#
loop_
_entity_poly.entity_id
_entity_poly.type
_entity_poly.pdbx_seq_one_letter_code
_entity_poly.pdbx_strand_id
1 'polypeptide(L)'
;LRVRSSAPRGAASFQAQATPGVRLWLLHQAQSVKLPSSVSRWPLAPGPELLLAMDCPSKDVGDEKVRISYFREAGGIPVGRALLYVTCVEVSLDADVNRSGAVSRTLLDKASWTWGPEGHGAVLLVNCDRDDPGDEGLDNEDSAVRSYNDLKDMAQLVLRTRGPRAIFTGHRLLLHVDFGDADKIRVFYGGDSAELEKFKHVLGGSKLAYTVRPSRHHHESVFYVEGLAFPDVAFPGLVSLHVTLLESPEKGLLESPIFTDSVVFRVAPWIMTPNTAAPLEVFVCRWVLGGRSHPACCRIRSRIPTFPFSRSVQDNEAFVAAVGALAERAQCPLTVCPAPQNRQDRWIQDEVEFGYIQAPHKTIPVVFDSPRDRGLKDFPVRSILGPDFGYVARQAPEGASSLDSFGNLEVSPPVTVRGKEYPLGRILIGSSFPRVGGRRMAKAVRDFLVAQKVQAPVELFADWLHVGHVDEFLSFVPAPDRKGFRLLLASPSACYQLLKEKQEEGFGEAALFQGLDRVPKPTINEILVNEELRKFNDYAQ
;
A
#
# COMPACT_ATOMS: atom_id res chain seq x y z
N LEU A 1 39.05 19.44 7.59
CA LEU A 1 39.79 19.84 8.82
C LEU A 1 40.48 21.19 8.58
N ARG A 2 40.15 22.21 9.37
CA ARG A 2 40.81 23.53 9.28
C ARG A 2 42.13 23.50 10.04
N VAL A 3 43.24 23.67 9.32
CA VAL A 3 44.59 23.52 9.91
C VAL A 3 44.95 24.75 10.76
N ARG A 4 44.51 25.94 10.34
CA ARG A 4 44.91 27.21 10.97
C ARG A 4 44.39 27.38 12.40
N SER A 5 43.23 26.81 12.74
CA SER A 5 42.57 27.02 14.05
C SER A 5 43.39 26.47 15.22
N SER A 6 44.24 25.47 14.98
CA SER A 6 45.08 24.85 16.01
C SER A 6 46.56 25.25 15.89
N ALA A 7 46.88 26.23 15.05
CA ALA A 7 48.26 26.65 14.82
C ALA A 7 48.78 27.51 15.99
N PRO A 8 49.94 27.19 16.59
CA PRO A 8 50.56 28.03 17.62
C PRO A 8 50.88 29.43 17.10
N ARG A 9 50.87 30.43 17.99
CA ARG A 9 51.26 31.81 17.64
C ARG A 9 52.66 31.84 17.00
N GLY A 10 52.76 32.51 15.85
CA GLY A 10 54.00 32.64 15.10
C GLY A 10 54.32 31.46 14.16
N ALA A 11 53.46 30.44 14.04
CA ALA A 11 53.63 29.43 13.00
C ALA A 11 53.41 30.04 11.60
N ALA A 12 54.29 29.71 10.65
CA ALA A 12 54.24 30.17 9.26
C ALA A 12 53.90 29.03 8.27
N SER A 13 54.33 27.80 8.57
CA SER A 13 54.07 26.62 7.74
C SER A 13 53.70 25.40 8.57
N PHE A 14 53.19 24.37 7.93
CA PHE A 14 52.84 23.10 8.55
C PHE A 14 53.21 21.90 7.67
N GLN A 15 53.30 20.74 8.30
CA GLN A 15 53.42 19.44 7.65
C GLN A 15 52.35 18.52 8.22
N ALA A 16 51.61 17.84 7.35
CA ALA A 16 50.61 16.87 7.76
C ALA A 16 51.01 15.46 7.30
N GLN A 17 50.83 14.50 8.20
CA GLN A 17 51.09 13.08 7.94
C GLN A 17 49.97 12.27 8.58
N ALA A 18 49.60 11.16 7.95
CA ALA A 18 48.57 10.27 8.45
C ALA A 18 49.11 8.84 8.54
N THR A 19 48.48 8.03 9.38
CA THR A 19 48.67 6.58 9.40
C THR A 19 48.16 5.95 8.09
N PRO A 20 48.59 4.71 7.74
CA PRO A 20 48.30 4.11 6.43
C PRO A 20 46.81 3.95 6.08
N GLY A 21 45.93 3.84 7.08
CA GLY A 21 44.48 3.69 6.86
C GLY A 21 43.77 5.00 6.50
N VAL A 22 44.45 6.14 6.55
CA VAL A 22 43.88 7.46 6.24
C VAL A 22 44.52 8.03 4.97
N ARG A 23 43.67 8.26 3.96
CA ARG A 23 44.03 9.03 2.77
C ARG A 23 43.84 10.51 3.07
N LEU A 24 44.86 11.31 2.80
CA LEU A 24 44.90 12.72 3.14
C LEU A 24 45.08 13.58 1.87
N TRP A 25 44.25 14.60 1.71
CA TRP A 25 44.39 15.60 0.66
C TRP A 25 44.45 16.99 1.27
N LEU A 26 45.33 17.82 0.72
CA LEU A 26 45.41 19.24 1.04
C LEU A 26 44.65 20.05 0.01
N LEU A 27 43.70 20.85 0.46
CA LEU A 27 43.07 21.90 -0.31
C LEU A 27 43.80 23.21 -0.07
N HIS A 28 44.40 23.76 -1.12
CA HIS A 28 45.14 25.01 -1.09
C HIS A 28 44.95 25.76 -2.40
N GLN A 29 44.51 27.03 -2.33
CA GLN A 29 44.33 27.90 -3.51
C GLN A 29 43.54 27.22 -4.65
N ALA A 30 42.39 26.61 -4.31
CA ALA A 30 41.51 25.87 -5.23
C ALA A 30 42.12 24.61 -5.88
N GLN A 31 43.29 24.15 -5.45
CA GLN A 31 43.88 22.89 -5.87
C GLN A 31 43.82 21.85 -4.75
N SER A 32 43.64 20.58 -5.12
CA SER A 32 43.72 19.42 -4.22
C SER A 32 45.02 18.65 -4.44
N VAL A 33 45.83 18.48 -3.40
CA VAL A 33 47.09 17.73 -3.47
C VAL A 33 47.03 16.53 -2.54
N LYS A 34 47.21 15.33 -3.08
CA LYS A 34 47.30 14.10 -2.29
C LYS A 34 48.59 14.10 -1.47
N LEU A 35 48.49 13.75 -0.18
CA LEU A 35 49.64 13.65 0.72
C LEU A 35 50.00 12.18 0.99
N PRO A 36 51.30 11.85 1.17
CA PRO A 36 52.46 12.75 1.09
C PRO A 36 52.75 13.23 -0.34
N SER A 37 53.28 14.45 -0.48
CA SER A 37 53.68 15.09 -1.73
C SER A 37 55.18 15.38 -1.78
N SER A 38 55.72 15.78 -2.94
CA SER A 38 57.09 16.30 -3.06
C SER A 38 57.34 17.55 -2.21
N VAL A 39 56.30 18.35 -1.98
CA VAL A 39 56.33 19.48 -1.04
C VAL A 39 56.26 18.96 0.40
N SER A 40 57.29 19.25 1.19
CA SER A 40 57.42 18.76 2.56
C SER A 40 56.72 19.63 3.61
N ARG A 41 56.56 20.93 3.32
CA ARG A 41 55.92 21.92 4.19
C ARG A 41 55.03 22.86 3.37
N TRP A 42 53.87 23.15 3.90
CA TRP A 42 52.85 23.98 3.24
C TRP A 42 52.62 25.27 4.04
N PRO A 43 52.43 26.41 3.38
CA PRO A 43 52.18 27.68 4.06
C PRO A 43 50.81 27.67 4.77
N LEU A 44 50.73 28.31 5.95
CA LEU A 44 49.48 28.42 6.71
C LEU A 44 48.51 29.47 6.14
N ALA A 45 49.01 30.45 5.38
CA ALA A 45 48.21 31.38 4.60
C ALA A 45 48.14 30.86 3.15
N PRO A 46 46.95 30.82 2.51
CA PRO A 46 45.73 31.58 2.78
C PRO A 46 44.62 30.83 3.55
N GLY A 47 44.92 29.78 4.32
CA GLY A 47 43.93 28.99 5.07
C GLY A 47 43.72 27.59 4.49
N PRO A 48 44.72 26.71 4.56
CA PRO A 48 44.64 25.36 4.03
C PRO A 48 43.64 24.50 4.79
N GLU A 49 42.95 23.61 4.06
CA GLU A 49 42.10 22.59 4.64
C GLU A 49 42.61 21.19 4.30
N LEU A 50 42.53 20.28 5.26
CA LEU A 50 42.81 18.86 5.04
C LEU A 50 41.50 18.10 4.88
N LEU A 51 41.37 17.36 3.78
CA LEU A 51 40.35 16.34 3.58
C LEU A 51 40.92 14.98 3.97
N LEU A 52 40.11 14.20 4.69
CA LEU A 52 40.45 12.87 5.16
C LEU A 52 39.44 11.89 4.56
N ALA A 53 39.90 10.74 4.10
CA ALA A 53 39.04 9.61 3.75
C ALA A 53 39.65 8.31 4.29
N MET A 54 38.79 7.38 4.66
CA MET A 54 39.15 6.05 5.14
C MET A 54 38.33 5.03 4.35
N ASP A 55 38.98 3.95 3.92
CA ASP A 55 38.35 2.93 3.05
C ASP A 55 37.85 1.72 3.83
N CYS A 56 38.31 1.59 5.08
CA CYS A 56 38.04 0.45 5.94
C CYS A 56 37.61 0.95 7.32
N PRO A 57 36.61 0.31 7.95
CA PRO A 57 36.29 0.56 9.34
C PRO A 57 37.48 0.26 10.26
N SER A 58 37.61 1.05 11.33
CA SER A 58 38.64 0.90 12.35
C SER A 58 38.51 -0.44 13.08
N LYS A 59 39.63 -0.97 13.55
CA LYS A 59 39.68 -2.16 14.42
C LYS A 59 39.50 -1.78 15.88
N ASP A 60 40.13 -0.67 16.28
CA ASP A 60 40.12 -0.13 17.64
C ASP A 60 39.75 1.36 17.62
N VAL A 61 39.32 1.88 18.77
CA VAL A 61 38.99 3.30 18.90
C VAL A 61 40.28 4.13 18.77
N GLY A 62 40.30 5.06 17.80
CA GLY A 62 41.44 5.96 17.56
C GLY A 62 42.70 5.27 17.06
N ASP A 63 42.56 4.13 16.36
CA ASP A 63 43.67 3.39 15.76
C ASP A 63 44.41 4.20 14.69
N GLU A 64 43.67 5.00 13.92
CA GLU A 64 44.19 5.86 12.88
C GLU A 64 44.39 7.31 13.36
N LYS A 65 45.43 7.97 12.88
CA LYS A 65 45.90 9.27 13.39
C LYS A 65 46.36 10.17 12.27
N VAL A 66 46.00 11.45 12.37
CA VAL A 66 46.58 12.53 11.57
C VAL A 66 47.41 13.43 12.47
N ARG A 67 48.69 13.57 12.14
CA ARG A 67 49.64 14.43 12.83
C ARG A 67 49.90 15.67 11.99
N ILE A 68 49.65 16.84 12.57
CA ILE A 68 49.98 18.14 12.00
C ILE A 68 51.11 18.75 12.82
N SER A 69 52.25 19.01 12.19
CA SER A 69 53.41 19.66 12.79
C SER A 69 53.53 21.09 12.26
N TYR A 70 53.64 22.08 13.14
CA TYR A 70 53.70 23.50 12.79
C TYR A 70 55.13 24.04 12.92
N PHE A 71 55.55 24.94 12.03
CA PHE A 71 56.91 25.47 11.96
C PHE A 71 56.92 26.99 11.82
N ARG A 72 57.97 27.63 12.37
CA ARG A 72 58.32 29.03 12.08
C ARG A 72 59.09 29.13 10.77
N GLU A 73 59.19 30.34 10.22
CA GLU A 73 59.77 30.65 8.91
C GLU A 73 61.22 30.14 8.71
N ALA A 74 62.05 30.24 9.77
CA ALA A 74 63.45 29.79 9.75
C ALA A 74 63.72 28.53 10.63
N GLY A 75 62.67 27.83 11.08
CA GLY A 75 62.79 26.75 12.07
C GLY A 75 62.86 25.35 11.45
N GLY A 76 63.92 24.59 11.76
CA GLY A 76 64.02 23.16 11.41
C GLY A 76 63.09 22.27 12.25
N ILE A 77 62.76 22.71 13.47
CA ILE A 77 62.04 21.93 14.49
C ILE A 77 60.58 22.41 14.58
N PRO A 78 59.59 21.51 14.72
CA PRO A 78 58.20 21.91 14.93
C PRO A 78 58.03 22.71 16.23
N VAL A 79 57.34 23.86 16.16
CA VAL A 79 56.98 24.69 17.32
C VAL A 79 55.73 24.19 18.05
N GLY A 80 54.98 23.28 17.43
CA GLY A 80 53.84 22.62 18.04
C GLY A 80 53.34 21.48 17.16
N ARG A 81 52.56 20.59 17.76
CA ARG A 81 51.92 19.46 17.07
C ARG A 81 50.47 19.36 17.49
N ALA A 82 49.60 19.12 16.52
CA ALA A 82 48.23 18.69 16.75
C ALA A 82 48.10 17.22 16.30
N LEU A 83 47.43 16.42 17.12
CA LEU A 83 47.10 15.04 16.82
C LEU A 83 45.58 14.91 16.75
N LEU A 84 45.10 14.40 15.62
CA LEU A 84 43.71 14.00 15.44
C LEU A 84 43.67 12.48 15.43
N TYR A 85 42.93 11.90 16.36
CA TYR A 85 42.64 10.46 16.41
C TYR A 85 41.31 10.24 15.70
N VAL A 86 41.26 9.29 14.78
CA VAL A 86 40.08 9.02 13.95
C VAL A 86 39.65 7.58 14.15
N THR A 87 38.34 7.38 14.29
CA THR A 87 37.73 6.06 14.29
C THR A 87 36.75 6.01 13.12
N CYS A 88 36.97 5.13 12.15
CA CYS A 88 36.04 4.91 11.06
C CYS A 88 35.00 3.87 11.45
N VAL A 89 33.73 4.23 11.33
CA VAL A 89 32.60 3.32 11.50
C VAL A 89 31.77 3.31 10.22
N GLU A 90 31.25 2.15 9.86
CA GLU A 90 30.27 1.97 8.80
C GLU A 90 28.90 1.84 9.45
N VAL A 91 27.93 2.63 8.97
CA VAL A 91 26.52 2.57 9.38
C VAL A 91 25.71 2.68 8.11
N SER A 92 24.86 1.69 7.82
CA SER A 92 23.98 1.68 6.65
C SER A 92 22.63 1.13 7.04
N LEU A 93 21.55 1.86 6.71
CA LEU A 93 20.18 1.42 6.87
C LEU A 93 19.62 1.00 5.50
N ASP A 94 19.37 -0.29 5.30
CA ASP A 94 19.06 -0.84 3.98
C ASP A 94 17.67 -1.49 3.94
N ALA A 95 17.01 -1.40 2.78
CA ALA A 95 15.77 -2.10 2.46
C ALA A 95 15.83 -2.63 1.01
N ASP A 96 14.81 -3.36 0.57
CA ASP A 96 14.69 -3.87 -0.81
C ASP A 96 14.32 -2.76 -1.81
N VAL A 97 15.25 -1.84 -2.05
CA VAL A 97 15.02 -0.66 -2.90
C VAL A 97 15.07 -0.95 -4.40
N ASN A 98 15.67 -2.08 -4.80
CA ASN A 98 15.67 -2.56 -6.18
C ASN A 98 14.50 -3.52 -6.46
N ARG A 99 13.63 -3.75 -5.46
CA ARG A 99 12.39 -4.54 -5.59
C ARG A 99 12.64 -5.97 -6.06
N SER A 100 13.68 -6.59 -5.53
CA SER A 100 14.14 -7.93 -5.84
C SER A 100 13.52 -9.03 -4.96
N GLY A 101 12.82 -8.63 -3.89
CA GLY A 101 12.29 -9.52 -2.86
C GLY A 101 13.26 -9.78 -1.70
N ALA A 102 14.47 -9.19 -1.71
CA ALA A 102 15.45 -9.36 -0.65
C ALA A 102 16.28 -8.09 -0.39
N VAL A 103 16.56 -7.81 0.88
CA VAL A 103 17.37 -6.64 1.26
C VAL A 103 18.84 -6.85 0.90
N SER A 104 19.36 -5.99 0.05
CA SER A 104 20.77 -6.00 -0.37
C SER A 104 21.41 -4.62 -0.24
N ARG A 105 22.74 -4.59 -0.20
CA ARG A 105 23.48 -3.33 -0.31
C ARG A 105 23.33 -2.80 -1.73
N THR A 106 23.16 -1.49 -1.85
CA THR A 106 22.88 -0.83 -3.13
C THR A 106 23.60 0.50 -3.24
N LEU A 107 23.82 0.94 -4.49
CA LEU A 107 24.27 2.29 -4.81
C LEU A 107 23.10 3.21 -5.18
N LEU A 108 21.88 2.67 -5.23
CA LEU A 108 20.66 3.45 -5.46
C LEU A 108 20.40 4.38 -4.27
N ASP A 109 19.79 5.53 -4.55
CA ASP A 109 19.40 6.46 -3.51
C ASP A 109 18.22 5.91 -2.70
N LYS A 110 18.52 5.36 -1.52
CA LYS A 110 17.53 4.77 -0.62
C LYS A 110 16.58 5.81 -0.01
N ALA A 111 16.95 7.09 -0.04
CA ALA A 111 16.16 8.18 0.53
C ALA A 111 15.13 8.76 -0.46
N SER A 112 15.00 8.19 -1.66
CA SER A 112 13.98 8.58 -2.63
C SER A 112 13.21 7.37 -3.17
N TRP A 113 12.03 7.66 -3.73
CA TRP A 113 11.16 6.65 -4.33
C TRP A 113 10.67 7.14 -5.70
N THR A 114 10.81 6.31 -6.73
CA THR A 114 10.47 6.67 -8.11
C THR A 114 9.62 5.60 -8.80
N TRP A 115 8.69 6.05 -9.65
CA TRP A 115 7.82 5.19 -10.48
C TRP A 115 8.56 4.69 -11.73
N GLY A 116 8.07 3.58 -12.29
CA GLY A 116 8.51 3.04 -13.57
C GLY A 116 9.44 1.84 -13.45
N PRO A 117 9.81 1.22 -14.59
CA PRO A 117 10.63 0.01 -14.64
C PRO A 117 12.06 0.23 -14.13
N GLU A 118 12.63 1.41 -14.40
CA GLU A 118 13.94 1.84 -13.87
C GLU A 118 13.81 2.56 -12.51
N GLY A 119 12.60 2.55 -11.94
CA GLY A 119 12.32 3.21 -10.66
C GLY A 119 12.83 2.38 -9.48
N HIS A 120 13.12 3.05 -8.38
CA HIS A 120 13.67 2.46 -7.17
C HIS A 120 12.90 2.91 -5.92
N GLY A 121 13.26 2.32 -4.79
CA GLY A 121 12.65 2.57 -3.49
C GLY A 121 11.80 1.38 -3.02
N ALA A 122 11.80 1.17 -1.71
CA ALA A 122 11.17 0.02 -1.08
C ALA A 122 9.63 0.10 -1.11
N VAL A 123 8.97 -1.05 -1.05
CA VAL A 123 7.51 -1.17 -1.02
C VAL A 123 7.09 -1.78 0.31
N LEU A 124 6.01 -1.27 0.89
CA LEU A 124 5.47 -1.68 2.18
C LEU A 124 4.02 -2.13 2.00
N LEU A 125 3.65 -3.30 2.53
CA LEU A 125 2.26 -3.73 2.57
C LEU A 125 1.55 -3.15 3.79
N VAL A 126 0.26 -2.88 3.65
CA VAL A 126 -0.61 -2.69 4.82
C VAL A 126 -0.93 -4.07 5.37
N ASN A 127 -0.59 -4.33 6.63
CA ASN A 127 -0.77 -5.64 7.28
C ASN A 127 -2.23 -5.80 7.74
N CYS A 128 -3.12 -5.99 6.78
CA CYS A 128 -4.57 -5.85 6.93
C CYS A 128 -5.33 -7.17 6.85
N ASP A 129 -4.62 -8.28 6.95
CA ASP A 129 -5.16 -9.63 7.10
C ASP A 129 -5.15 -10.06 8.57
N ARG A 130 -5.41 -11.36 8.80
CA ARG A 130 -5.45 -11.93 10.15
C ARG A 130 -4.82 -13.32 10.13
N ASP A 131 -3.54 -13.37 10.44
CA ASP A 131 -2.76 -14.60 10.46
C ASP A 131 -2.92 -15.44 11.72
N ASP A 132 -3.27 -14.84 12.85
CA ASP A 132 -3.64 -15.57 14.07
C ASP A 132 -5.16 -15.83 14.09
N PRO A 133 -5.61 -17.08 13.90
CA PRO A 133 -7.04 -17.40 13.94
C PRO A 133 -7.66 -17.21 15.34
N GLY A 134 -6.85 -17.04 16.39
CA GLY A 134 -7.31 -16.73 17.74
C GLY A 134 -7.61 -15.25 17.96
N ASP A 135 -7.28 -14.36 17.01
CA ASP A 135 -7.51 -12.92 17.12
C ASP A 135 -8.87 -12.49 16.55
N GLU A 136 -9.41 -11.40 17.08
CA GLU A 136 -10.67 -10.81 16.62
C GLU A 136 -10.45 -9.68 15.59
N GLY A 137 -9.26 -9.07 15.57
CA GLY A 137 -8.91 -7.90 14.74
C GLY A 137 -7.97 -8.20 13.57
N LEU A 138 -7.53 -7.12 12.90
CA LEU A 138 -6.46 -7.18 11.89
C LEU A 138 -5.09 -7.18 12.58
N ASP A 139 -4.09 -7.80 11.96
CA ASP A 139 -2.75 -7.88 12.55
C ASP A 139 -2.14 -6.48 12.83
N ASN A 140 -2.45 -5.47 12.00
CA ASN A 140 -1.99 -4.10 12.24
C ASN A 140 -2.71 -3.34 13.36
N GLU A 141 -3.76 -3.87 13.99
CA GLU A 141 -4.51 -3.15 15.03
C GLU A 141 -3.82 -3.15 16.40
N ASP A 142 -2.89 -4.07 16.63
CA ASP A 142 -2.15 -4.15 17.89
C ASP A 142 -0.63 -4.24 17.73
N SER A 143 0.11 -4.31 18.84
CA SER A 143 1.57 -4.25 18.81
C SER A 143 2.27 -5.57 19.10
N ALA A 144 1.65 -6.71 18.76
CA ALA A 144 2.20 -8.04 18.98
C ALA A 144 2.36 -8.81 17.67
N VAL A 145 3.48 -9.53 17.55
CA VAL A 145 3.69 -10.49 16.46
C VAL A 145 3.36 -11.87 16.99
N ARG A 146 2.29 -12.48 16.48
CA ARG A 146 1.78 -13.77 16.98
C ARG A 146 1.98 -14.94 16.01
N SER A 147 2.26 -14.64 14.75
CA SER A 147 2.45 -15.64 13.71
C SER A 147 3.75 -15.44 12.95
N TYR A 148 4.31 -16.52 12.41
CA TYR A 148 5.40 -16.41 11.45
C TYR A 148 4.92 -16.00 10.06
N ASN A 149 3.62 -16.13 9.78
CA ASN A 149 3.05 -15.62 8.53
C ASN A 149 3.00 -14.09 8.55
N ASP A 150 2.62 -13.50 9.69
CA ASP A 150 2.59 -12.06 9.92
C ASP A 150 3.97 -11.41 9.62
N LEU A 151 5.07 -12.05 10.06
CA LEU A 151 6.42 -11.61 9.70
C LEU A 151 6.73 -11.64 8.19
N LYS A 152 6.02 -12.45 7.39
CA LYS A 152 6.17 -12.51 5.92
C LYS A 152 5.40 -11.39 5.21
N ASP A 153 4.40 -10.79 5.84
CA ASP A 153 3.73 -9.58 5.33
C ASP A 153 4.63 -8.37 5.44
N MET A 154 5.40 -8.32 6.51
CA MET A 154 6.27 -7.20 6.83
C MET A 154 7.47 -7.09 5.88
N ALA A 155 7.81 -5.85 5.52
CA ALA A 155 9.04 -5.56 4.79
C ALA A 155 10.24 -5.59 5.74
N GLN A 156 11.36 -6.14 5.30
CA GLN A 156 12.59 -6.12 6.09
C GLN A 156 13.33 -4.78 5.96
N LEU A 157 13.85 -4.31 7.08
CA LEU A 157 14.76 -3.17 7.19
C LEU A 157 16.02 -3.63 7.93
N VAL A 158 17.18 -3.54 7.29
CA VAL A 158 18.43 -4.09 7.82
C VAL A 158 19.39 -2.97 8.15
N LEU A 159 19.72 -2.81 9.43
CA LEU A 159 20.76 -1.91 9.89
C LEU A 159 22.09 -2.66 9.99
N ARG A 160 23.06 -2.27 9.16
CA ARG A 160 24.41 -2.82 9.14
C ARG A 160 25.37 -1.86 9.81
N THR A 161 26.14 -2.38 10.74
CA THR A 161 27.17 -1.62 11.44
C THR A 161 28.50 -2.35 11.42
N ARG A 162 29.60 -1.61 11.20
CA ARG A 162 30.95 -2.15 11.27
C ARG A 162 31.92 -1.17 11.94
N GLY A 163 32.64 -1.62 12.95
CA GLY A 163 33.60 -0.80 13.70
C GLY A 163 33.79 -1.25 15.14
N PRO A 164 34.67 -0.57 15.91
CA PRO A 164 34.99 -0.98 17.27
C PRO A 164 33.79 -0.76 18.20
N ARG A 165 33.31 -1.82 18.87
CA ARG A 165 32.13 -1.76 19.75
C ARG A 165 32.20 -0.66 20.81
N ALA A 166 33.40 -0.36 21.30
CA ALA A 166 33.63 0.65 22.32
C ALA A 166 33.24 2.08 21.87
N ILE A 167 33.12 2.37 20.57
CA ILE A 167 32.66 3.68 20.10
C ILE A 167 31.19 3.94 20.49
N PHE A 168 30.37 2.88 20.54
CA PHE A 168 28.93 2.96 20.80
C PHE A 168 28.58 3.14 22.30
N THR A 169 29.58 3.28 23.17
CA THR A 169 29.37 3.65 24.58
C THR A 169 29.24 5.17 24.75
N GLY A 170 30.01 5.94 23.96
CA GLY A 170 29.94 7.41 23.89
C GLY A 170 29.14 7.95 22.70
N HIS A 171 28.78 7.08 21.75
CA HIS A 171 27.99 7.43 20.58
C HIS A 171 26.74 6.56 20.50
N ARG A 172 25.57 7.18 20.48
CA ARG A 172 24.30 6.47 20.47
C ARG A 172 23.81 6.30 19.05
N LEU A 173 23.46 5.07 18.67
CA LEU A 173 22.84 4.79 17.38
C LEU A 173 21.32 4.76 17.55
N LEU A 174 20.63 5.73 16.95
CA LEU A 174 19.20 5.94 17.14
C LEU A 174 18.47 5.66 15.83
N LEU A 175 17.64 4.62 15.81
CA LEU A 175 16.65 4.40 14.74
C LEU A 175 15.41 5.23 15.10
N HIS A 176 14.89 6.01 14.16
CA HIS A 176 13.74 6.89 14.42
C HIS A 176 12.86 7.09 13.19
N VAL A 177 11.63 7.54 13.46
CA VAL A 177 10.59 7.86 12.47
C VAL A 177 10.09 9.28 12.72
N ASP A 178 9.75 9.99 11.65
CA ASP A 178 9.12 11.29 11.75
C ASP A 178 7.72 11.19 12.39
N PHE A 179 7.35 12.19 13.19
CA PHE A 179 6.07 12.20 13.89
C PHE A 179 4.86 12.05 12.95
N GLY A 180 4.94 12.61 11.73
CA GLY A 180 3.87 12.53 10.73
C GLY A 180 3.70 11.14 10.10
N ASP A 181 4.72 10.28 10.18
CA ASP A 181 4.71 8.93 9.63
C ASP A 181 4.45 7.87 10.73
N ALA A 182 4.62 8.25 12.00
CA ALA A 182 4.58 7.33 13.12
C ALA A 182 3.24 6.58 13.27
N ASP A 183 2.12 7.20 12.91
CA ASP A 183 0.80 6.55 12.92
C ASP A 183 0.47 5.80 11.62
N LYS A 184 1.43 5.71 10.68
CA LYS A 184 1.30 5.00 9.40
C LYS A 184 2.13 3.72 9.33
N ILE A 185 3.05 3.52 10.26
CA ILE A 185 3.91 2.33 10.32
C ILE A 185 4.06 1.79 11.73
N ARG A 186 4.44 0.51 11.81
CA ARG A 186 4.97 -0.09 13.02
C ARG A 186 6.20 -0.93 12.67
N VAL A 187 7.19 -0.92 13.57
CA VAL A 187 8.46 -1.62 13.39
C VAL A 187 8.70 -2.56 14.55
N PHE A 188 9.03 -3.80 14.25
CA PHE A 188 9.36 -4.84 15.20
C PHE A 188 10.82 -5.27 15.14
N TYR A 189 11.33 -5.71 16.28
CA TYR A 189 12.69 -6.22 16.41
C TYR A 189 12.75 -7.40 17.38
N GLY A 190 13.25 -8.55 16.92
CA GLY A 190 13.43 -9.78 17.71
C GLY A 190 14.82 -9.96 18.33
N GLY A 191 15.77 -9.05 18.05
CA GLY A 191 17.17 -9.26 18.43
C GLY A 191 17.85 -10.35 17.59
N ASP A 192 18.66 -11.18 18.25
CA ASP A 192 19.28 -12.37 17.65
C ASP A 192 18.37 -13.63 17.74
N SER A 193 17.14 -13.49 18.28
CA SER A 193 16.21 -14.61 18.44
C SER A 193 15.21 -14.70 17.29
N ALA A 194 14.85 -15.93 16.92
CA ALA A 194 13.76 -16.20 15.98
C ALA A 194 12.41 -16.45 16.70
N GLU A 195 12.38 -16.51 18.03
CA GLU A 195 11.16 -16.75 18.81
C GLU A 195 10.23 -15.54 18.74
N LEU A 196 8.96 -15.75 18.36
CA LEU A 196 7.93 -14.70 18.20
C LEU A 196 7.77 -13.83 19.46
N GLU A 197 7.80 -14.42 20.65
CA GLU A 197 7.69 -13.70 21.94
C GLU A 197 8.80 -12.67 22.17
N LYS A 198 9.91 -12.74 21.42
CA LYS A 198 11.02 -11.80 21.52
C LYS A 198 10.85 -10.58 20.63
N PHE A 199 9.94 -10.63 19.65
CA PHE A 199 9.66 -9.50 18.78
C PHE A 199 8.94 -8.40 19.56
N LYS A 200 9.60 -7.24 19.62
CA LYS A 200 9.07 -6.07 20.33
C LYS A 200 8.76 -4.99 19.32
N HIS A 201 7.61 -4.36 19.48
CA HIS A 201 7.30 -3.09 18.83
C HIS A 201 8.32 -2.03 19.32
N VAL A 202 9.18 -1.56 18.40
CA VAL A 202 10.27 -0.60 18.69
C VAL A 202 10.02 0.80 18.12
N LEU A 203 9.31 0.94 17.00
CA LEU A 203 8.89 2.22 16.42
C LEU A 203 7.46 2.19 15.92
N GLY A 204 6.79 3.34 15.93
CA GLY A 204 5.39 3.49 15.53
C GLY A 204 4.50 4.03 16.67
N GLY A 205 3.41 4.69 16.31
CA GLY A 205 2.51 5.39 17.22
C GLY A 205 3.25 6.38 18.13
N SER A 206 3.27 6.12 19.43
CA SER A 206 3.98 6.95 20.41
C SER A 206 5.49 6.67 20.51
N LYS A 207 5.99 5.59 19.89
CA LYS A 207 7.42 5.22 19.90
C LYS A 207 8.13 5.80 18.68
N LEU A 208 8.65 7.01 18.83
CA LEU A 208 9.31 7.72 17.72
C LEU A 208 10.78 7.34 17.52
N ALA A 209 11.43 6.75 18.53
CA ALA A 209 12.85 6.43 18.46
C ALA A 209 13.21 5.18 19.28
N TYR A 210 14.19 4.43 18.78
CA TYR A 210 14.73 3.21 19.37
C TYR A 210 16.26 3.23 19.35
N THR A 211 16.87 3.03 20.51
CA THR A 211 18.34 2.98 20.60
C THR A 211 18.84 1.58 20.26
N VAL A 212 19.62 1.48 19.18
CA VAL A 212 20.25 0.24 18.73
C VAL A 212 21.61 0.10 19.41
N ARG A 213 21.91 -1.12 19.88
CA ARG A 213 23.19 -1.44 20.54
C ARG A 213 23.91 -2.55 19.78
N PRO A 214 24.84 -2.21 18.86
CA PRO A 214 25.64 -3.20 18.16
C PRO A 214 26.42 -4.10 19.13
N SER A 215 26.26 -5.41 19.02
CA SER A 215 26.87 -6.37 19.96
C SER A 215 28.26 -6.85 19.53
N ARG A 216 28.58 -6.73 18.23
CA ARG A 216 29.78 -7.27 17.55
C ARG A 216 30.48 -6.19 16.72
N HIS A 217 31.74 -6.45 16.32
CA HIS A 217 32.49 -5.55 15.42
C HIS A 217 31.80 -5.40 14.06
N HIS A 218 31.24 -6.49 13.55
CA HIS A 218 30.32 -6.50 12.43
C HIS A 218 28.98 -7.02 12.93
N HIS A 219 27.94 -6.21 12.83
CA HIS A 219 26.61 -6.54 13.34
C HIS A 219 25.52 -6.09 12.37
N GLU A 220 24.59 -7.00 12.09
CA GLU A 220 23.39 -6.72 11.32
C GLU A 220 22.17 -6.84 12.25
N SER A 221 21.26 -5.89 12.17
CA SER A 221 19.99 -5.90 12.92
C SER A 221 18.86 -5.87 11.92
N VAL A 222 18.05 -6.94 11.90
CA VAL A 222 16.92 -7.08 11.00
C VAL A 222 15.65 -6.65 11.72
N PHE A 223 15.03 -5.60 11.21
CA PHE A 223 13.74 -5.08 11.65
C PHE A 223 12.66 -5.48 10.64
N TYR A 224 11.43 -5.60 11.12
CA TYR A 224 10.26 -5.92 10.31
C TYR A 224 9.29 -4.75 10.38
N VAL A 225 8.89 -4.25 9.22
CA VAL A 225 8.09 -3.03 9.07
C VAL A 225 6.74 -3.40 8.46
N GLU A 226 5.66 -2.97 9.09
CA GLU A 226 4.30 -3.07 8.56
C GLU A 226 3.70 -1.68 8.32
N GLY A 227 2.83 -1.59 7.31
CA GLY A 227 1.98 -0.43 7.07
C GLY A 227 0.69 -0.53 7.87
N LEU A 228 0.26 0.59 8.46
CA LEU A 228 -0.97 0.70 9.25
C LEU A 228 -2.11 1.37 8.49
N ALA A 229 -1.81 2.02 7.37
CA ALA A 229 -2.79 2.77 6.59
C ALA A 229 -2.47 2.72 5.11
N PHE A 230 -3.51 2.54 4.30
CA PHE A 230 -3.45 2.72 2.86
C PHE A 230 -3.25 4.19 2.46
N PRO A 231 -2.70 4.47 1.26
CA PRO A 231 -2.73 5.81 0.69
C PRO A 231 -4.15 6.39 0.72
N ASP A 232 -4.27 7.64 1.15
CA ASP A 232 -5.54 8.37 1.27
C ASP A 232 -5.31 9.87 1.05
N VAL A 233 -6.34 10.72 1.12
CA VAL A 233 -6.24 12.17 0.84
C VAL A 233 -5.14 12.85 1.65
N ALA A 234 -5.04 12.51 2.93
CA ALA A 234 -4.08 13.07 3.86
C ALA A 234 -2.74 12.32 3.88
N PHE A 235 -2.61 11.20 3.16
CA PHE A 235 -1.45 10.34 3.20
C PHE A 235 -1.05 9.87 1.78
N PRO A 236 0.03 10.42 1.19
CA PRO A 236 0.42 10.12 -0.19
C PRO A 236 0.99 8.70 -0.39
N GLY A 237 1.12 7.94 0.71
CA GLY A 237 1.66 6.58 0.74
C GLY A 237 3.18 6.53 0.87
N LEU A 238 3.85 7.57 1.35
CA LEU A 238 5.31 7.58 1.55
C LEU A 238 5.62 7.73 3.04
N VAL A 239 6.58 6.95 3.52
CA VAL A 239 7.05 6.97 4.91
C VAL A 239 8.56 6.83 4.96
N SER A 240 9.20 7.50 5.92
CA SER A 240 10.66 7.54 6.05
C SER A 240 11.14 6.95 7.38
N LEU A 241 12.18 6.14 7.33
CA LEU A 241 12.87 5.61 8.50
C LEU A 241 14.34 6.04 8.46
N HIS A 242 14.85 6.46 9.61
CA HIS A 242 16.16 7.07 9.73
C HIS A 242 16.99 6.36 10.79
N VAL A 243 18.29 6.22 10.54
CA VAL A 243 19.26 5.90 11.58
C VAL A 243 20.21 7.08 11.75
N THR A 244 20.39 7.54 12.98
CA THR A 244 21.29 8.66 13.32
C THR A 244 22.32 8.25 14.35
N LEU A 245 23.60 8.49 14.06
CA LEU A 245 24.68 8.37 15.02
C LEU A 245 24.80 9.70 15.77
N LEU A 246 24.49 9.68 17.06
CA LEU A 246 24.54 10.83 17.95
C LEU A 246 25.84 10.80 18.76
N GLU A 247 26.52 11.93 18.82
CA GLU A 247 27.53 12.19 19.84
C GLU A 247 26.83 12.43 21.17
N SER A 248 27.16 11.64 22.20
CA SER A 248 26.71 11.87 23.57
C SER A 248 27.89 12.48 24.34
N PRO A 249 27.98 13.81 24.43
CA PRO A 249 28.98 14.47 25.27
C PRO A 249 28.78 14.10 26.75
N GLU A 250 29.76 14.42 27.61
CA GLU A 250 29.67 14.19 29.06
C GLU A 250 28.31 14.63 29.64
N LYS A 251 27.85 13.94 30.70
CA LYS A 251 26.52 14.13 31.32
C LYS A 251 26.16 15.62 31.45
N GLY A 252 25.10 16.04 30.77
CA GLY A 252 24.51 17.38 30.89
C GLY A 252 24.58 18.26 29.63
N LEU A 253 25.25 17.79 28.57
CA LEU A 253 25.31 18.48 27.28
C LEU A 253 24.31 17.88 26.26
N LEU A 254 23.88 18.70 25.30
CA LEU A 254 22.94 18.29 24.24
C LEU A 254 23.62 17.31 23.28
N GLU A 255 22.95 16.20 22.98
CA GLU A 255 23.40 15.24 21.96
C GLU A 255 23.43 15.92 20.58
N SER A 256 24.44 15.60 19.78
CA SER A 256 24.62 16.19 18.44
C SER A 256 24.66 15.11 17.35
N PRO A 257 23.88 15.24 16.26
CA PRO A 257 23.93 14.28 15.16
C PRO A 257 25.24 14.39 14.37
N ILE A 258 25.94 13.28 14.22
CA ILE A 258 27.19 13.17 13.44
C ILE A 258 26.89 12.65 12.03
N PHE A 259 25.97 11.71 11.91
CA PHE A 259 25.64 11.02 10.66
C PHE A 259 24.18 10.57 10.67
N THR A 260 23.52 10.65 9.53
CA THR A 260 22.16 10.12 9.32
C THR A 260 22.10 9.39 7.98
N ASP A 261 21.52 8.19 7.98
CA ASP A 261 21.13 7.44 6.78
C ASP A 261 19.63 7.18 6.82
N SER A 262 18.99 7.16 5.65
CA SER A 262 17.52 7.16 5.52
C SER A 262 17.04 6.21 4.45
N VAL A 263 15.87 5.61 4.68
CA VAL A 263 15.16 4.77 3.72
C VAL A 263 13.73 5.26 3.58
N VAL A 264 13.24 5.38 2.34
CA VAL A 264 11.84 5.68 2.05
C VAL A 264 11.12 4.43 1.56
N PHE A 265 9.95 4.18 2.15
CA PHE A 265 9.02 3.16 1.68
C PHE A 265 7.82 3.83 1.01
N ARG A 266 7.27 3.14 -0.01
CA ARG A 266 5.93 3.42 -0.52
C ARG A 266 4.96 2.33 -0.07
N VAL A 267 3.87 2.72 0.57
CA VAL A 267 2.76 1.80 0.87
C VAL A 267 2.09 1.37 -0.43
N ALA A 268 1.93 0.06 -0.61
CA ALA A 268 1.29 -0.53 -1.77
C ALA A 268 -0.18 -0.06 -1.87
N PRO A 269 -0.63 0.35 -3.06
CA PRO A 269 -2.03 0.72 -3.25
C PRO A 269 -2.93 -0.53 -3.24
N TRP A 270 -4.21 -0.34 -2.93
CA TRP A 270 -5.24 -1.33 -3.22
C TRP A 270 -5.58 -1.31 -4.72
N ILE A 271 -5.64 -2.48 -5.36
CA ILE A 271 -5.80 -2.64 -6.81
C ILE A 271 -6.97 -3.59 -7.09
N MET A 272 -7.91 -3.15 -7.92
CA MET A 272 -9.08 -3.92 -8.33
C MET A 272 -8.80 -4.80 -9.55
N THR A 273 -9.54 -5.90 -9.72
CA THR A 273 -9.35 -6.81 -10.87
C THR A 273 -10.48 -6.67 -11.89
N PRO A 274 -10.19 -6.54 -13.21
CA PRO A 274 -11.25 -6.45 -14.22
C PRO A 274 -11.85 -7.83 -14.53
N ASN A 275 -13.09 -7.85 -15.03
CA ASN A 275 -13.80 -9.06 -15.50
C ASN A 275 -13.07 -9.85 -16.61
N THR A 276 -12.02 -9.29 -17.21
CA THR A 276 -11.16 -9.97 -18.18
C THR A 276 -10.03 -10.78 -17.55
N ALA A 277 -9.79 -10.63 -16.24
CA ALA A 277 -8.86 -11.47 -15.50
C ALA A 277 -9.42 -12.89 -15.34
N ALA A 278 -8.54 -13.86 -15.10
CA ALA A 278 -8.97 -15.23 -14.84
C ALA A 278 -9.70 -15.31 -13.48
N PRO A 279 -10.90 -15.93 -13.40
CA PRO A 279 -11.60 -16.07 -12.13
C PRO A 279 -10.87 -17.07 -11.22
N LEU A 280 -10.78 -16.73 -9.94
CA LEU A 280 -10.14 -17.58 -8.92
C LEU A 280 -11.14 -18.22 -7.96
N GLU A 281 -12.23 -17.53 -7.64
CA GLU A 281 -13.32 -18.04 -6.80
C GLU A 281 -14.63 -17.31 -7.13
N VAL A 282 -15.76 -18.01 -7.03
CA VAL A 282 -17.10 -17.43 -7.21
C VAL A 282 -17.84 -17.44 -5.88
N PHE A 283 -18.34 -16.28 -5.47
CA PHE A 283 -19.15 -16.14 -4.26
C PHE A 283 -20.63 -15.99 -4.61
N VAL A 284 -21.52 -16.70 -3.91
CA VAL A 284 -22.97 -16.59 -4.11
C VAL A 284 -23.74 -16.70 -2.79
N CYS A 285 -24.78 -15.89 -2.61
CA CYS A 285 -25.66 -15.97 -1.44
C CYS A 285 -26.82 -16.94 -1.66
N ARG A 286 -27.07 -17.81 -0.67
CA ARG A 286 -28.29 -18.63 -0.58
C ARG A 286 -29.33 -17.95 0.32
N TRP A 287 -30.59 -17.88 -0.10
CA TRP A 287 -31.69 -17.35 0.71
C TRP A 287 -32.94 -18.25 0.63
N VAL A 288 -33.77 -18.18 1.67
CA VAL A 288 -35.00 -18.99 1.81
C VAL A 288 -36.11 -18.15 2.45
N LEU A 289 -37.25 -18.00 1.77
CA LEU A 289 -38.45 -17.34 2.26
C LEU A 289 -39.07 -18.12 3.43
N GLY A 290 -39.30 -17.44 4.56
CA GLY A 290 -39.91 -18.02 5.76
C GLY A 290 -38.94 -18.74 6.72
N GLY A 291 -37.64 -18.75 6.42
CA GLY A 291 -36.61 -19.21 7.36
C GLY A 291 -36.57 -18.30 8.59
N ARG A 292 -37.05 -18.79 9.74
CA ARG A 292 -36.89 -18.10 11.03
C ARG A 292 -35.41 -18.03 11.38
N SER A 293 -34.79 -16.87 11.21
CA SER A 293 -33.63 -16.50 12.00
C SER A 293 -34.13 -16.09 13.39
N HIS A 294 -34.07 -17.01 14.36
CA HIS A 294 -34.16 -16.68 15.78
C HIS A 294 -32.94 -17.27 16.48
N PRO A 295 -32.18 -16.43 17.18
CA PRO A 295 -32.03 -16.55 18.62
C PRO A 295 -32.91 -15.47 19.28
N ALA A 296 -33.56 -15.84 20.38
CA ALA A 296 -34.63 -15.10 21.01
C ALA A 296 -34.27 -13.63 21.35
N CYS A 297 -35.00 -12.66 20.77
CA CYS A 297 -35.43 -11.45 21.49
C CYS A 297 -36.55 -10.71 20.73
N CYS A 298 -37.45 -10.08 21.49
CA CYS A 298 -38.53 -9.17 21.06
C CYS A 298 -39.82 -9.81 20.52
N ARG A 299 -40.69 -10.23 21.44
CA ARG A 299 -42.15 -10.26 21.22
C ARG A 299 -42.69 -8.83 21.21
N ILE A 300 -42.89 -8.25 20.03
CA ILE A 300 -43.85 -7.15 19.84
C ILE A 300 -44.88 -7.63 18.82
N ARG A 301 -46.12 -7.83 19.29
CA ARG A 301 -47.28 -8.11 18.45
C ARG A 301 -47.72 -6.81 17.78
N SER A 302 -47.32 -6.55 16.54
CA SER A 302 -48.01 -5.59 15.68
C SER A 302 -49.07 -6.33 14.86
N ARG A 303 -50.34 -5.94 15.06
CA ARG A 303 -51.47 -6.33 14.21
C ARG A 303 -51.42 -5.45 12.95
N ILE A 304 -50.77 -5.92 11.90
CA ILE A 304 -50.94 -5.39 10.55
C ILE A 304 -51.70 -6.45 9.74
N PRO A 305 -52.74 -6.10 8.95
CA PRO A 305 -53.46 -7.07 8.15
C PRO A 305 -52.51 -7.67 7.11
N THR A 306 -52.35 -8.99 7.14
CA THR A 306 -51.59 -9.75 6.15
C THR A 306 -52.35 -9.72 4.82
N PHE A 307 -51.87 -8.92 3.87
CA PHE A 307 -52.20 -9.14 2.46
C PHE A 307 -51.67 -10.53 2.04
N PRO A 308 -52.40 -11.29 1.22
CA PRO A 308 -51.96 -12.61 0.79
C PRO A 308 -50.74 -12.45 -0.12
N PHE A 309 -49.56 -12.56 0.46
CA PHE A 309 -48.31 -12.63 -0.29
C PHE A 309 -48.35 -13.86 -1.21
N SER A 310 -48.07 -13.60 -2.48
CA SER A 310 -48.03 -14.56 -3.57
C SER A 310 -47.13 -15.77 -3.27
N ARG A 311 -47.45 -16.97 -3.80
CA ARG A 311 -46.54 -18.13 -3.87
C ARG A 311 -45.42 -17.89 -4.90
N SER A 312 -44.66 -16.81 -4.77
CA SER A 312 -43.55 -16.48 -5.66
C SER A 312 -42.23 -16.90 -5.00
N VAL A 313 -41.59 -17.94 -5.52
CA VAL A 313 -40.22 -18.44 -5.26
C VAL A 313 -39.85 -18.58 -3.77
N GLN A 314 -39.84 -19.80 -3.23
CA GLN A 314 -39.57 -20.05 -1.80
C GLN A 314 -38.07 -20.01 -1.42
N ASP A 315 -37.17 -20.19 -2.39
CA ASP A 315 -35.72 -20.21 -2.20
C ASP A 315 -35.01 -19.94 -3.54
N ASN A 316 -33.68 -19.89 -3.54
CA ASN A 316 -32.87 -19.77 -4.75
C ASN A 316 -31.99 -20.99 -5.05
N GLU A 317 -32.35 -22.19 -4.60
CA GLU A 317 -31.50 -23.38 -4.76
C GLU A 317 -31.20 -23.70 -6.23
N ALA A 318 -32.20 -23.57 -7.11
CA ALA A 318 -32.01 -23.79 -8.54
C ALA A 318 -31.00 -22.81 -9.16
N PHE A 319 -30.97 -21.56 -8.69
CA PHE A 319 -30.00 -20.55 -9.12
C PHE A 319 -28.61 -20.89 -8.60
N VAL A 320 -28.47 -21.21 -7.31
CA VAL A 320 -27.17 -21.60 -6.71
C VAL A 320 -26.60 -22.84 -7.40
N ALA A 321 -27.44 -23.83 -7.73
CA ALA A 321 -27.03 -25.03 -8.47
C ALA A 321 -26.55 -24.69 -9.89
N ALA A 322 -27.23 -23.78 -10.60
CA ALA A 322 -26.82 -23.34 -11.94
C ALA A 322 -25.49 -22.57 -11.91
N VAL A 323 -25.29 -21.69 -10.93
CA VAL A 323 -24.02 -20.99 -10.71
C VAL A 323 -22.91 -21.99 -10.37
N GLY A 324 -23.19 -22.99 -9.54
CA GLY A 324 -22.24 -24.05 -9.23
C GLY A 324 -21.80 -24.87 -10.45
N ALA A 325 -22.74 -25.23 -11.33
CA ALA A 325 -22.41 -25.89 -12.60
C ALA A 325 -21.58 -24.99 -13.53
N LEU A 326 -21.81 -23.67 -13.52
CA LEU A 326 -20.99 -22.72 -14.27
C LEU A 326 -19.57 -22.61 -13.68
N ALA A 327 -19.45 -22.51 -12.36
CA ALA A 327 -18.17 -22.44 -11.65
C ALA A 327 -17.33 -23.72 -11.89
N GLU A 328 -17.96 -24.90 -11.85
CA GLU A 328 -17.32 -26.17 -12.18
C GLU A 328 -16.78 -26.18 -13.61
N ARG A 329 -17.59 -25.73 -14.59
CA ARG A 329 -17.14 -25.60 -15.99
C ARG A 329 -16.00 -24.60 -16.18
N ALA A 330 -15.97 -23.56 -15.35
CA ALA A 330 -14.91 -22.55 -15.34
C ALA A 330 -13.69 -22.99 -14.49
N GLN A 331 -13.72 -24.19 -13.89
CA GLN A 331 -12.67 -24.70 -12.99
C GLN A 331 -12.39 -23.77 -11.80
N CYS A 332 -13.44 -23.16 -11.28
CA CYS A 332 -13.38 -22.15 -10.24
C CYS A 332 -14.12 -22.64 -8.98
N PRO A 333 -13.49 -22.60 -7.80
CA PRO A 333 -14.15 -22.81 -6.52
C PRO A 333 -15.43 -21.98 -6.36
N LEU A 334 -16.44 -22.57 -5.71
CA LEU A 334 -17.69 -21.90 -5.36
C LEU A 334 -17.80 -21.79 -3.84
N THR A 335 -17.93 -20.56 -3.35
CA THR A 335 -18.25 -20.28 -1.95
C THR A 335 -19.69 -19.79 -1.83
N VAL A 336 -20.50 -20.58 -1.11
CA VAL A 336 -21.92 -20.26 -0.88
C VAL A 336 -22.08 -19.64 0.51
N CYS A 337 -22.46 -18.36 0.56
CA CYS A 337 -22.81 -17.69 1.80
C CYS A 337 -24.23 -18.11 2.25
N PRO A 338 -24.37 -18.81 3.38
CA PRO A 338 -25.65 -19.36 3.82
C PRO A 338 -26.56 -18.28 4.44
N ALA A 339 -27.88 -18.54 4.42
CA ALA A 339 -28.90 -17.61 4.89
C ALA A 339 -28.70 -17.03 6.32
N PRO A 340 -28.21 -17.79 7.32
CA PRO A 340 -27.93 -17.23 8.65
C PRO A 340 -26.81 -16.18 8.66
N GLN A 341 -25.84 -16.28 7.75
CA GLN A 341 -24.72 -15.35 7.65
C GLN A 341 -25.13 -14.10 6.85
N ASN A 342 -25.80 -14.27 5.70
CA ASN A 342 -26.22 -13.15 4.86
C ASN A 342 -27.50 -12.42 5.34
N ARG A 343 -28.22 -12.98 6.32
CA ARG A 343 -29.46 -12.40 6.87
C ARG A 343 -30.53 -12.12 5.80
N GLN A 344 -30.65 -13.01 4.81
CA GLN A 344 -31.53 -12.90 3.64
C GLN A 344 -31.14 -11.81 2.63
N ASP A 345 -29.98 -11.19 2.79
CA ASP A 345 -29.39 -10.32 1.80
C ASP A 345 -28.73 -11.16 0.70
N ARG A 346 -29.14 -10.92 -0.55
CA ARG A 346 -28.71 -11.72 -1.70
C ARG A 346 -27.62 -11.04 -2.53
N TRP A 347 -27.33 -9.78 -2.22
CA TRP A 347 -26.54 -8.90 -3.07
C TRP A 347 -25.08 -8.84 -2.59
N ILE A 348 -24.35 -9.93 -2.77
CA ILE A 348 -22.92 -9.98 -2.39
C ILE A 348 -22.07 -8.99 -3.17
N GLN A 349 -22.41 -8.76 -4.44
CA GLN A 349 -21.79 -7.74 -5.30
C GLN A 349 -21.89 -6.33 -4.73
N ASP A 350 -22.95 -6.03 -3.97
CA ASP A 350 -23.15 -4.69 -3.42
C ASP A 350 -22.28 -4.42 -2.18
N GLU A 351 -21.89 -5.48 -1.46
CA GLU A 351 -21.23 -5.37 -0.16
C GLU A 351 -19.72 -5.41 -0.27
N VAL A 352 -19.17 -6.24 -1.15
CA VAL A 352 -17.74 -6.51 -1.23
C VAL A 352 -17.21 -6.32 -2.63
N GLU A 353 -16.00 -5.77 -2.71
CA GLU A 353 -15.22 -5.66 -3.95
C GLU A 353 -13.86 -6.29 -3.72
N PHE A 354 -13.44 -7.18 -4.61
CA PHE A 354 -12.19 -7.93 -4.45
C PHE A 354 -11.04 -7.23 -5.16
N GLY A 355 -10.05 -6.82 -4.37
CA GLY A 355 -8.79 -6.31 -4.88
C GLY A 355 -7.60 -7.07 -4.30
N TYR A 356 -6.42 -6.49 -4.48
CA TYR A 356 -5.18 -7.02 -3.92
C TYR A 356 -4.19 -5.90 -3.63
N ILE A 357 -3.23 -6.20 -2.77
CA ILE A 357 -2.00 -5.43 -2.56
C ILE A 357 -0.80 -6.27 -2.96
N GLN A 358 0.27 -5.61 -3.40
CA GLN A 358 1.45 -6.30 -3.88
C GLN A 358 2.74 -5.56 -3.53
N ALA A 359 3.68 -6.33 -3.00
CA ALA A 359 5.08 -5.98 -2.81
C ALA A 359 5.95 -7.07 -3.46
N PRO A 360 7.26 -6.82 -3.67
CA PRO A 360 8.16 -7.80 -4.28
C PRO A 360 8.22 -9.13 -3.53
N HIS A 361 8.02 -9.11 -2.20
CA HIS A 361 8.11 -10.30 -1.35
C HIS A 361 6.76 -11.01 -1.12
N LYS A 362 5.61 -10.35 -1.31
CA LYS A 362 4.29 -10.92 -1.03
C LYS A 362 3.15 -10.22 -1.80
N THR A 363 2.12 -10.99 -2.15
CA THR A 363 0.87 -10.50 -2.75
C THR A 363 -0.29 -11.05 -1.93
N ILE A 364 -1.25 -10.20 -1.58
CA ILE A 364 -2.37 -10.56 -0.70
C ILE A 364 -3.66 -10.03 -1.34
N PRO A 365 -4.69 -10.87 -1.56
CA PRO A 365 -6.03 -10.38 -1.86
C PRO A 365 -6.57 -9.56 -0.68
N VAL A 366 -7.25 -8.46 -0.97
CA VAL A 366 -7.82 -7.57 0.05
C VAL A 366 -9.25 -7.23 -0.36
N VAL A 367 -10.21 -7.60 0.48
CA VAL A 367 -11.62 -7.22 0.30
C VAL A 367 -11.79 -5.75 0.68
N PHE A 368 -12.38 -4.97 -0.22
CA PHE A 368 -12.89 -3.65 0.09
C PHE A 368 -14.36 -3.80 0.47
N ASP A 369 -14.70 -3.41 1.69
CA ASP A 369 -16.03 -3.49 2.27
C ASP A 369 -16.78 -2.16 2.11
N SER A 370 -17.97 -2.26 1.52
CA SER A 370 -18.84 -1.13 1.19
C SER A 370 -19.49 -0.54 2.45
N PRO A 371 -19.67 0.79 2.54
CA PRO A 371 -20.45 1.40 3.62
C PRO A 371 -21.97 1.13 3.51
N ARG A 372 -22.41 0.22 2.63
CA ARG A 372 -23.81 -0.19 2.45
C ARG A 372 -24.44 -0.73 3.74
N ASP A 373 -23.70 -1.50 4.53
CA ASP A 373 -24.04 -1.91 5.90
C ASP A 373 -25.44 -2.57 6.08
N ARG A 374 -25.82 -3.50 5.19
CA ARG A 374 -27.12 -4.23 5.32
C ARG A 374 -26.96 -5.64 5.92
N GLY A 375 -27.49 -6.67 5.27
CA GLY A 375 -27.51 -8.01 5.84
C GLY A 375 -26.14 -8.68 5.84
N LEU A 376 -25.29 -8.28 4.87
CA LEU A 376 -23.94 -8.80 4.65
C LEU A 376 -22.83 -8.01 5.35
N LYS A 377 -23.13 -6.96 6.13
CA LYS A 377 -22.11 -6.09 6.78
C LYS A 377 -21.02 -6.80 7.58
N ASP A 378 -21.36 -7.95 8.17
CA ASP A 378 -20.41 -8.72 8.98
C ASP A 378 -19.71 -9.82 8.16
N PHE A 379 -20.12 -10.05 6.91
CA PHE A 379 -19.62 -11.13 6.04
C PHE A 379 -18.13 -10.97 5.69
N PRO A 380 -17.64 -9.81 5.19
CA PRO A 380 -16.22 -9.67 4.89
C PRO A 380 -15.33 -9.92 6.12
N VAL A 381 -15.66 -9.37 7.29
CA VAL A 381 -14.85 -9.57 8.51
C VAL A 381 -14.98 -11.00 9.09
N ARG A 382 -16.17 -11.63 9.03
CA ARG A 382 -16.38 -12.94 9.66
C ARG A 382 -16.06 -14.14 8.77
N SER A 383 -16.06 -13.95 7.46
CA SER A 383 -16.02 -15.07 6.50
C SER A 383 -14.96 -14.93 5.42
N ILE A 384 -14.45 -13.72 5.16
CA ILE A 384 -13.38 -13.50 4.18
C ILE A 384 -12.05 -13.21 4.88
N LEU A 385 -12.02 -12.28 5.84
CA LEU A 385 -10.83 -11.92 6.59
C LEU A 385 -10.22 -13.15 7.28
N GLY A 386 -8.94 -13.38 6.99
CA GLY A 386 -8.18 -14.50 7.53
C GLY A 386 -6.74 -14.47 7.06
N PRO A 387 -5.98 -15.56 7.22
CA PRO A 387 -4.59 -15.62 6.80
C PRO A 387 -4.45 -15.37 5.30
N ASP A 388 -3.53 -14.48 4.91
CA ASP A 388 -3.31 -14.10 3.51
C ASP A 388 -4.57 -13.56 2.80
N PHE A 389 -5.54 -13.01 3.54
CA PHE A 389 -6.72 -12.34 2.95
C PHE A 389 -7.10 -11.11 3.76
N GLY A 390 -6.74 -9.94 3.23
CA GLY A 390 -6.88 -8.66 3.91
C GLY A 390 -8.27 -8.04 3.83
N TYR A 391 -8.48 -7.02 4.65
CA TYR A 391 -9.71 -6.25 4.76
C TYR A 391 -9.43 -4.75 4.78
N VAL A 392 -10.25 -3.99 4.07
CA VAL A 392 -10.27 -2.52 4.17
C VAL A 392 -11.70 -2.02 4.04
N ALA A 393 -12.04 -0.94 4.74
CA ALA A 393 -13.33 -0.28 4.64
C ALA A 393 -13.19 1.23 4.68
N ARG A 394 -14.19 1.96 4.16
CA ARG A 394 -14.32 3.40 4.32
C ARG A 394 -15.75 3.73 4.75
N GLN A 395 -15.86 4.40 5.89
CA GLN A 395 -17.14 4.82 6.44
C GLN A 395 -17.78 5.93 5.60
N ALA A 396 -19.11 6.01 5.61
CA ALA A 396 -19.88 7.10 5.01
C ALA A 396 -20.62 7.91 6.10
N PRO A 397 -19.95 8.89 6.75
CA PRO A 397 -20.53 9.63 7.88
C PRO A 397 -21.81 10.41 7.53
N GLU A 398 -21.95 10.83 6.27
CA GLU A 398 -23.13 11.54 5.75
C GLU A 398 -24.28 10.59 5.38
N GLY A 399 -24.10 9.28 5.59
CA GLY A 399 -25.02 8.21 5.21
C GLY A 399 -24.65 7.58 3.86
N ALA A 400 -24.97 6.30 3.71
CA ALA A 400 -24.80 5.57 2.46
C ALA A 400 -26.05 5.68 1.58
N SER A 401 -25.81 5.86 0.28
CA SER A 401 -26.81 5.85 -0.78
C SER A 401 -26.73 4.55 -1.58
N SER A 402 -27.66 4.35 -2.52
CA SER A 402 -27.57 3.21 -3.44
C SER A 402 -26.27 3.21 -4.26
N LEU A 403 -25.69 4.38 -4.56
CA LEU A 403 -24.43 4.50 -5.30
C LEU A 403 -23.19 4.09 -4.50
N ASP A 404 -23.34 3.81 -3.20
CA ASP A 404 -22.26 3.31 -2.35
C ASP A 404 -22.14 1.79 -2.38
N SER A 405 -23.13 1.10 -2.94
CA SER A 405 -23.05 -0.34 -3.20
C SER A 405 -22.04 -0.62 -4.31
N PHE A 406 -21.29 -1.71 -4.19
CA PHE A 406 -20.16 -1.98 -5.09
C PHE A 406 -20.51 -2.61 -6.44
N GLY A 407 -21.78 -2.91 -6.73
CA GLY A 407 -22.26 -2.96 -8.13
C GLY A 407 -22.05 -1.64 -8.90
N ASN A 408 -21.90 -0.52 -8.17
CA ASN A 408 -21.54 0.78 -8.72
C ASN A 408 -20.02 1.03 -8.84
N LEU A 409 -19.18 0.03 -8.59
CA LEU A 409 -17.72 0.11 -8.62
C LEU A 409 -17.16 -0.97 -9.55
N GLU A 410 -16.71 -0.57 -10.74
CA GLU A 410 -16.18 -1.49 -11.76
C GLU A 410 -14.79 -1.05 -12.22
N VAL A 411 -14.04 -1.90 -12.94
CA VAL A 411 -12.74 -1.52 -13.50
C VAL A 411 -12.61 -1.99 -14.94
N SER A 412 -12.12 -1.09 -15.79
CA SER A 412 -11.84 -1.44 -17.17
C SER A 412 -10.67 -2.43 -17.26
N PRO A 413 -10.58 -3.24 -18.33
CA PRO A 413 -9.34 -3.91 -18.69
C PRO A 413 -8.21 -2.90 -18.96
N PRO A 414 -6.95 -3.37 -19.11
CA PRO A 414 -5.83 -2.51 -19.48
C PRO A 414 -6.09 -1.74 -20.78
N VAL A 415 -5.83 -0.43 -20.78
CA VAL A 415 -6.12 0.45 -21.93
C VAL A 415 -5.03 1.50 -22.15
N THR A 416 -4.89 1.92 -23.40
CA THR A 416 -4.12 3.11 -23.77
C THR A 416 -5.05 4.20 -24.27
N VAL A 417 -4.96 5.40 -23.70
CA VAL A 417 -5.80 6.55 -24.05
C VAL A 417 -4.90 7.72 -24.43
N ARG A 418 -4.94 8.14 -25.70
CA ARG A 418 -4.16 9.28 -26.22
C ARG A 418 -2.66 9.21 -25.87
N GLY A 419 -2.07 8.03 -25.99
CA GLY A 419 -0.65 7.79 -25.71
C GLY A 419 -0.31 7.58 -24.23
N LYS A 420 -1.28 7.70 -23.30
CA LYS A 420 -1.09 7.34 -21.89
C LYS A 420 -1.59 5.91 -21.63
N GLU A 421 -0.72 5.09 -21.10
CA GLU A 421 -1.01 3.70 -20.73
C GLU A 421 -1.63 3.62 -19.33
N TYR A 422 -2.62 2.74 -19.18
CA TYR A 422 -3.25 2.33 -17.93
C TYR A 422 -3.15 0.80 -17.86
N PRO A 423 -1.99 0.25 -17.46
CA PRO A 423 -1.72 -1.18 -17.54
C PRO A 423 -2.56 -2.01 -16.56
N LEU A 424 -3.11 -1.37 -15.52
CA LEU A 424 -4.03 -1.98 -14.55
C LEU A 424 -5.49 -1.59 -14.83
N GLY A 425 -5.77 -0.95 -15.97
CA GLY A 425 -7.09 -0.43 -16.27
C GLY A 425 -7.44 0.84 -15.49
N ARG A 426 -8.72 1.18 -15.48
CA ARG A 426 -9.26 2.39 -14.83
C ARG A 426 -10.55 2.07 -14.11
N ILE A 427 -10.64 2.47 -12.86
CA ILE A 427 -11.86 2.36 -12.06
C ILE A 427 -12.98 3.17 -12.72
N LEU A 428 -14.20 2.65 -12.71
CA LEU A 428 -15.43 3.20 -13.24
C LEU A 428 -16.44 3.28 -12.09
N ILE A 429 -16.99 4.47 -11.83
CA ILE A 429 -17.92 4.71 -10.72
C ILE A 429 -19.13 5.45 -11.26
N GLY A 430 -20.34 5.01 -10.93
CA GLY A 430 -21.56 5.73 -11.31
C GLY A 430 -21.82 6.95 -10.42
N SER A 431 -22.28 8.02 -11.04
CA SER A 431 -22.50 9.35 -10.46
C SER A 431 -23.66 10.06 -11.15
N SER A 432 -23.96 11.27 -10.69
CA SER A 432 -24.97 12.19 -11.23
C SER A 432 -24.34 13.27 -12.10
N PHE A 433 -25.15 13.94 -12.94
CA PHE A 433 -24.65 15.06 -13.74
C PHE A 433 -24.12 16.21 -12.85
N PRO A 434 -22.95 16.79 -13.16
CA PRO A 434 -22.30 17.77 -12.28
C PRO A 434 -23.14 18.99 -11.88
N ARG A 435 -24.08 19.43 -12.75
CA ARG A 435 -24.84 20.68 -12.60
C ARG A 435 -26.25 20.52 -12.06
N VAL A 436 -26.77 19.29 -11.99
CA VAL A 436 -28.19 19.04 -11.70
C VAL A 436 -28.40 18.67 -10.22
N GLY A 437 -27.31 18.34 -9.50
CA GLY A 437 -27.42 17.63 -8.23
C GLY A 437 -27.90 16.20 -8.46
N GLY A 438 -27.75 15.34 -7.46
CA GLY A 438 -28.10 13.92 -7.57
C GLY A 438 -27.31 13.07 -6.60
N ARG A 439 -27.54 11.76 -6.63
CA ARG A 439 -26.78 10.83 -5.78
C ARG A 439 -25.32 10.82 -6.22
N ARG A 440 -24.41 10.60 -5.27
CA ARG A 440 -22.99 10.30 -5.53
C ARG A 440 -22.48 9.30 -4.51
N MET A 441 -21.53 8.47 -4.93
CA MET A 441 -20.74 7.66 -4.00
C MET A 441 -20.06 8.55 -2.95
N ALA A 442 -20.02 8.05 -1.72
CA ALA A 442 -19.47 8.68 -0.54
C ALA A 442 -18.08 9.23 -0.83
N LYS A 443 -17.84 10.46 -0.34
CA LYS A 443 -16.60 11.17 -0.59
C LYS A 443 -15.40 10.35 -0.11
N ALA A 444 -15.48 9.72 1.06
CA ALA A 444 -14.40 8.90 1.61
C ALA A 444 -14.01 7.71 0.72
N VAL A 445 -14.99 7.05 0.09
CA VAL A 445 -14.73 5.94 -0.85
C VAL A 445 -14.07 6.47 -2.14
N ARG A 446 -14.61 7.55 -2.72
CA ARG A 446 -14.04 8.16 -3.94
C ARG A 446 -12.61 8.66 -3.72
N ASP A 447 -12.39 9.34 -2.59
CA ASP A 447 -11.11 9.86 -2.17
C ASP A 447 -10.07 8.74 -2.01
N PHE A 448 -10.45 7.65 -1.33
CA PHE A 448 -9.62 6.46 -1.20
C PHE A 448 -9.22 5.88 -2.56
N LEU A 449 -10.17 5.68 -3.47
CA LEU A 449 -9.91 5.13 -4.81
C LEU A 449 -9.00 6.05 -5.65
N VAL A 450 -9.16 7.37 -5.55
CA VAL A 450 -8.28 8.35 -6.21
C VAL A 450 -6.86 8.30 -5.63
N ALA A 451 -6.72 8.15 -4.31
CA ALA A 451 -5.43 8.14 -3.63
C ALA A 451 -4.54 6.94 -4.00
N GLN A 452 -5.11 5.85 -4.51
CA GLN A 452 -4.36 4.67 -4.97
C GLN A 452 -3.52 4.96 -6.23
N LYS A 453 -3.87 5.98 -7.02
CA LYS A 453 -3.17 6.49 -8.22
C LYS A 453 -3.05 5.54 -9.42
N VAL A 454 -3.02 4.23 -9.21
CA VAL A 454 -2.66 3.24 -10.25
C VAL A 454 -3.81 2.86 -11.19
N GLN A 455 -5.07 3.04 -10.76
CA GLN A 455 -6.27 2.78 -11.56
C GLN A 455 -7.19 4.02 -11.65
N ALA A 456 -6.59 5.19 -11.91
CA ALA A 456 -7.23 6.51 -11.90
C ALA A 456 -8.74 6.51 -12.31
N PRO A 457 -9.67 6.75 -11.36
CA PRO A 457 -11.11 6.61 -11.57
C PRO A 457 -11.71 7.48 -12.70
N VAL A 458 -12.85 7.03 -13.23
CA VAL A 458 -13.72 7.72 -14.17
C VAL A 458 -15.14 7.69 -13.61
N GLU A 459 -15.77 8.85 -13.45
CA GLU A 459 -17.18 8.93 -13.10
C GLU A 459 -18.05 8.79 -14.37
N LEU A 460 -19.01 7.87 -14.33
CA LEU A 460 -20.03 7.63 -15.35
C LEU A 460 -21.39 8.15 -14.89
N PHE A 461 -22.30 8.41 -15.83
CA PHE A 461 -23.66 8.80 -15.47
C PHE A 461 -24.53 7.56 -15.26
N ALA A 462 -24.83 7.25 -14.00
CA ALA A 462 -25.66 6.11 -13.61
C ALA A 462 -26.92 6.52 -12.83
N ASP A 463 -27.01 7.79 -12.40
CA ASP A 463 -28.12 8.29 -11.56
C ASP A 463 -29.49 8.30 -12.26
N TRP A 464 -29.54 8.03 -13.57
CA TRP A 464 -30.79 7.82 -14.31
C TRP A 464 -31.46 6.47 -13.98
N LEU A 465 -30.70 5.50 -13.47
CA LEU A 465 -31.22 4.21 -13.02
C LEU A 465 -31.80 4.32 -11.61
N HIS A 466 -32.85 3.55 -11.33
CA HIS A 466 -33.45 3.53 -9.99
C HIS A 466 -32.45 3.06 -8.93
N VAL A 467 -31.74 1.96 -9.20
CA VAL A 467 -30.67 1.47 -8.32
C VAL A 467 -29.41 2.32 -8.49
N GLY A 468 -28.99 2.57 -9.73
CA GLY A 468 -27.97 3.59 -10.02
C GLY A 468 -26.58 3.02 -10.28
N HIS A 469 -26.46 1.73 -10.57
CA HIS A 469 -25.16 1.06 -10.65
C HIS A 469 -24.64 1.02 -12.08
N VAL A 470 -23.32 0.88 -12.23
CA VAL A 470 -22.68 0.80 -13.56
C VAL A 470 -22.78 -0.60 -14.15
N ASP A 471 -22.81 -1.64 -13.31
CA ASP A 471 -22.99 -3.03 -13.72
C ASP A 471 -24.34 -3.31 -14.40
N GLU A 472 -25.36 -2.49 -14.15
CA GLU A 472 -26.69 -2.57 -14.77
C GLU A 472 -26.66 -2.33 -16.28
N PHE A 473 -25.72 -1.52 -16.78
CA PHE A 473 -25.68 -1.12 -18.18
C PHE A 473 -24.34 -1.34 -18.88
N LEU A 474 -23.31 -1.77 -18.15
CA LEU A 474 -21.95 -1.93 -18.65
C LEU A 474 -21.29 -3.19 -18.12
N SER A 475 -20.57 -3.92 -18.98
CA SER A 475 -19.67 -5.00 -18.56
C SER A 475 -18.53 -5.19 -19.56
N PHE A 476 -17.50 -5.95 -19.19
CA PHE A 476 -16.39 -6.31 -20.06
C PHE A 476 -16.26 -7.83 -20.17
N VAL A 477 -16.02 -8.31 -21.39
CA VAL A 477 -15.73 -9.72 -21.66
C VAL A 477 -14.42 -9.87 -22.42
N PRO A 478 -13.60 -10.91 -22.12
CA PRO A 478 -12.39 -11.18 -22.89
C PRO A 478 -12.75 -11.53 -24.34
N ALA A 479 -11.91 -11.13 -25.28
CA ALA A 479 -12.08 -11.41 -26.70
C ALA A 479 -10.70 -11.69 -27.34
N PRO A 480 -10.60 -12.66 -28.26
CA PRO A 480 -9.30 -13.10 -28.80
C PRO A 480 -8.63 -12.09 -29.74
N ASP A 481 -9.27 -10.98 -30.07
CA ASP A 481 -8.85 -10.03 -31.09
C ASP A 481 -8.80 -8.58 -30.57
N ARG A 482 -8.33 -7.67 -31.43
CA ARG A 482 -8.23 -6.22 -31.17
C ARG A 482 -7.46 -5.91 -29.88
N LYS A 483 -8.17 -5.47 -28.84
CA LYS A 483 -7.62 -5.05 -27.54
C LYS A 483 -7.67 -6.18 -26.49
N GLY A 484 -8.07 -7.39 -26.86
CA GLY A 484 -8.21 -8.51 -25.92
C GLY A 484 -9.56 -8.55 -25.21
N PHE A 485 -10.48 -7.62 -25.49
CA PHE A 485 -11.78 -7.54 -24.81
C PHE A 485 -12.87 -6.83 -25.64
N ARG A 486 -14.11 -6.89 -25.17
CA ARG A 486 -15.26 -6.10 -25.63
C ARG A 486 -15.92 -5.40 -24.45
N LEU A 487 -16.35 -4.18 -24.69
CA LEU A 487 -17.28 -3.44 -23.83
C LEU A 487 -18.70 -3.83 -24.26
N LEU A 488 -19.49 -4.36 -23.33
CA LEU A 488 -20.90 -4.63 -23.51
C LEU A 488 -21.70 -3.47 -22.90
N LEU A 489 -22.66 -2.95 -23.66
CA LEU A 489 -23.58 -1.91 -23.20
C LEU A 489 -25.01 -2.37 -23.37
N ALA A 490 -25.85 -2.11 -22.38
CA ALA A 490 -27.30 -2.26 -22.54
C ALA A 490 -27.79 -1.30 -23.64
N SER A 491 -28.55 -1.82 -24.62
CA SER A 491 -29.03 -1.03 -25.74
C SER A 491 -30.52 -1.31 -26.01
N PRO A 492 -31.42 -0.44 -25.50
CA PRO A 492 -32.84 -0.51 -25.83
C PRO A 492 -33.07 -0.43 -27.34
N SER A 493 -32.29 0.39 -28.07
CA SER A 493 -32.44 0.52 -29.53
C SER A 493 -32.16 -0.79 -30.28
N ALA A 494 -31.12 -1.54 -29.90
CA ALA A 494 -30.86 -2.88 -30.45
C ALA A 494 -31.98 -3.88 -30.12
N CYS A 495 -32.56 -3.81 -28.92
CA CYS A 495 -33.71 -4.63 -28.55
C CYS A 495 -34.93 -4.34 -29.45
N TYR A 496 -35.26 -3.05 -29.67
CA TYR A 496 -36.35 -2.68 -30.58
C TYR A 496 -36.10 -3.10 -32.03
N GLN A 497 -34.86 -3.03 -32.51
CA GLN A 497 -34.50 -3.54 -33.83
C GLN A 497 -34.77 -5.05 -33.94
N LEU A 498 -34.29 -5.85 -32.97
CA LEU A 498 -34.54 -7.28 -32.91
C LEU A 498 -36.04 -7.62 -32.85
N LEU A 499 -36.79 -6.94 -32.00
CA LEU A 499 -38.23 -7.15 -31.88
C LEU A 499 -38.97 -6.83 -33.18
N LYS A 500 -38.57 -5.77 -33.89
CA LYS A 500 -39.14 -5.40 -35.18
C LYS A 500 -38.80 -6.43 -36.26
N GLU A 501 -37.56 -6.89 -36.35
CA GLU A 501 -37.15 -7.97 -37.26
C GLU A 501 -38.00 -9.23 -37.02
N LYS A 502 -38.20 -9.62 -35.75
CA LYS A 502 -39.03 -10.77 -35.40
C LYS A 502 -40.51 -10.57 -35.71
N GLN A 503 -41.03 -9.35 -35.57
CA GLN A 503 -42.39 -9.03 -36.04
C GLN A 503 -42.50 -9.20 -37.57
N GLU A 504 -41.53 -8.69 -38.33
CA GLU A 504 -41.49 -8.78 -39.80
C GLU A 504 -41.35 -10.24 -40.30
N GLU A 505 -40.64 -11.09 -39.55
CA GLU A 505 -40.56 -12.55 -39.79
C GLU A 505 -41.86 -13.32 -39.44
N GLY A 506 -42.88 -12.65 -38.88
CA GLY A 506 -44.16 -13.26 -38.53
C GLY A 506 -44.27 -13.73 -37.08
N PHE A 507 -43.30 -13.44 -36.21
CA PHE A 507 -43.29 -13.82 -34.79
C PHE A 507 -43.90 -12.75 -33.87
N GLY A 508 -44.71 -11.82 -34.38
CA GLY A 508 -45.28 -10.71 -33.60
C GLY A 508 -46.11 -11.14 -32.38
N GLU A 509 -46.73 -12.32 -32.40
CA GLU A 509 -47.50 -12.88 -31.29
C GLU A 509 -46.65 -13.65 -30.27
N ALA A 510 -45.33 -13.73 -30.45
CA ALA A 510 -44.44 -14.33 -29.46
C ALA A 510 -44.51 -13.52 -28.16
N ALA A 511 -44.87 -14.18 -27.06
CA ALA A 511 -45.03 -13.54 -25.77
C ALA A 511 -43.76 -13.66 -24.91
N LEU A 512 -43.39 -12.57 -24.24
CA LEU A 512 -42.30 -12.55 -23.27
C LEU A 512 -42.73 -13.20 -21.93
N PHE A 513 -41.75 -13.52 -21.10
CA PHE A 513 -41.95 -14.08 -19.75
C PHE A 513 -42.71 -15.42 -19.71
N GLN A 514 -42.55 -16.23 -20.77
CA GLN A 514 -43.03 -17.61 -20.77
C GLN A 514 -42.41 -18.42 -19.62
N GLY A 515 -43.22 -19.29 -19.01
CA GLY A 515 -42.81 -20.07 -17.84
C GLY A 515 -42.86 -19.31 -16.50
N LEU A 516 -43.14 -18.01 -16.50
CA LEU A 516 -43.35 -17.24 -15.26
C LEU A 516 -44.84 -17.16 -14.89
N ASP A 517 -45.15 -17.57 -13.67
CA ASP A 517 -46.49 -17.47 -13.10
C ASP A 517 -46.78 -16.04 -12.64
N ARG A 518 -48.01 -15.58 -12.89
CA ARG A 518 -48.54 -14.28 -12.40
C ARG A 518 -47.79 -13.04 -12.92
N VAL A 519 -46.94 -13.21 -13.93
CA VAL A 519 -46.30 -12.10 -14.67
C VAL A 519 -47.10 -11.87 -15.97
N PRO A 520 -47.46 -10.61 -16.30
CA PRO A 520 -48.02 -10.28 -17.61
C PRO A 520 -47.11 -10.78 -18.74
N LYS A 521 -47.70 -11.30 -19.81
CA LYS A 521 -46.95 -11.90 -20.93
C LYS A 521 -47.19 -11.09 -22.20
N PRO A 522 -46.62 -9.86 -22.29
CA PRO A 522 -46.85 -9.03 -23.44
C PRO A 522 -46.25 -9.68 -24.70
N THR A 523 -46.94 -9.56 -25.82
CA THR A 523 -46.42 -10.00 -27.13
C THR A 523 -45.44 -8.98 -27.70
N ILE A 524 -44.65 -9.40 -28.69
CA ILE A 524 -43.80 -8.47 -29.46
C ILE A 524 -44.65 -7.32 -30.04
N ASN A 525 -45.83 -7.64 -30.61
CA ASN A 525 -46.76 -6.64 -31.13
C ASN A 525 -47.17 -5.62 -30.07
N GLU A 526 -47.54 -6.07 -28.88
CA GLU A 526 -47.95 -5.19 -27.77
C GLU A 526 -46.81 -4.30 -27.27
N ILE A 527 -45.57 -4.81 -27.22
CA ILE A 527 -44.40 -4.01 -26.83
C ILE A 527 -44.10 -2.93 -27.88
N LEU A 528 -44.16 -3.26 -29.17
CA LEU A 528 -43.80 -2.35 -30.26
C LEU A 528 -44.80 -1.19 -30.43
N VAL A 529 -46.07 -1.39 -30.08
CA VAL A 529 -47.10 -0.34 -30.14
C VAL A 529 -47.21 0.48 -28.85
N ASN A 530 -46.51 0.10 -27.78
CA ASN A 530 -46.52 0.84 -26.52
C ASN A 530 -45.64 2.10 -26.63
N GLU A 531 -46.27 3.23 -26.94
CA GLU A 531 -45.60 4.53 -27.13
C GLU A 531 -44.92 5.05 -25.86
N GLU A 532 -45.51 4.84 -24.68
CA GLU A 532 -44.94 5.28 -23.40
C GLU A 532 -43.64 4.54 -23.09
N LEU A 533 -43.65 3.21 -23.26
CA LEU A 533 -42.47 2.37 -23.07
C LEU A 533 -41.37 2.73 -24.07
N ARG A 534 -41.74 2.96 -25.34
CA ARG A 534 -40.77 3.43 -26.35
C ARG A 534 -40.15 4.76 -25.94
N LYS A 535 -40.95 5.75 -25.55
CA LYS A 535 -40.44 7.07 -25.13
C LYS A 535 -39.50 6.97 -23.94
N PHE A 536 -39.81 6.09 -22.98
CA PHE A 536 -38.91 5.83 -21.84
C PHE A 536 -37.58 5.21 -22.30
N ASN A 537 -37.63 4.20 -23.17
CA ASN A 537 -36.43 3.54 -23.69
C ASN A 537 -35.61 4.44 -24.62
N ASP A 538 -36.25 5.34 -25.37
CA ASP A 538 -35.57 6.37 -26.17
C ASP A 538 -34.83 7.38 -25.30
N TYR A 539 -35.31 7.66 -24.08
CA TYR A 539 -34.61 8.49 -23.10
C TYR A 539 -33.43 7.75 -22.45
N ALA A 540 -33.58 6.43 -22.22
CA ALA A 540 -32.52 5.60 -21.64
C ALA A 540 -31.37 5.32 -22.63
N GLN A 541 -31.65 5.31 -23.93
CA GLN A 541 -30.66 5.14 -25.00
C GLN A 541 -29.84 6.41 -25.23
#